data_AF-A0A4U9HKA6-F1
#
_entry.id   AF-A0A4U9HKA6-F1
#
_cell.length_a   1.000
_cell.length_b   1.000
_cell.length_c   1.000
_cell.angle_alpha   90.00
_cell.angle_beta   90.00
_cell.angle_gamma   90.00
#
_symmetry.space_group_name_H-M   'P 1'
#
loop_
_entity.id
_entity.type
_entity.pdbx_description
1 polymer ?
#
loop_
_entity_poly.entity_id
_entity_poly.type
_entity_poly.pdbx_seq_one_letter_code
_entity_poly.pdbx_strand_id
1 'polypeptide(L)'
;MALFTLGVIITGIKGVARLMQWMVPVMALLWVSASLLVCAWHADQLPAVFTLIVKSAFGWHEAAAGALGYTLSQALTAGFQRGMFSNEAGLGSTPNAAAAAASWPPHPASQGIVQMIGVFVDTIIICTASAMIVLLAGPVDLPANTTGVQLMQQALVNLTGDWGADFAAFIIVLFAFSSIVVNYIYAENNLIFLHADAHKSRWLLRVARC
;
A
#
# COMPACT_ATOMS: atom_id res chain seq x y z
N MET A 1 8.99 16.37 3.63
CA MET A 1 9.11 14.93 3.96
C MET A 1 10.55 14.51 4.17
N ALA A 2 11.46 14.75 3.22
CA ALA A 2 12.90 14.42 3.34
C ALA A 2 13.55 14.74 4.71
N LEU A 3 13.40 15.97 5.23
CA LEU A 3 13.97 16.36 6.53
C LEU A 3 13.36 15.61 7.73
N PHE A 4 12.07 15.32 7.66
CA PHE A 4 11.37 14.57 8.71
C PHE A 4 11.79 13.09 8.69
N THR A 5 11.88 12.51 7.49
CA THR A 5 12.45 11.18 7.25
C THR A 5 13.87 11.07 7.78
N LEU A 6 14.73 12.04 7.47
CA LEU A 6 16.10 12.08 7.98
C LEU A 6 16.13 12.11 9.51
N GLY A 7 15.35 13.01 10.13
CA GLY A 7 15.26 13.12 11.59
C GLY A 7 14.83 11.82 12.26
N VAL A 8 13.82 11.13 11.70
CA VAL A 8 13.31 9.87 12.22
C VAL A 8 14.32 8.74 12.03
N ILE A 9 14.94 8.63 10.86
CA ILE A 9 15.94 7.59 10.56
C ILE A 9 17.19 7.74 11.47
N ILE A 10 17.57 8.97 11.83
CA ILE A 10 18.70 9.23 12.74
C ILE A 10 18.46 8.63 14.14
N THR A 11 17.20 8.51 14.59
CA THR A 11 16.87 7.89 15.89
C THR A 11 17.16 6.39 15.95
N GLY A 12 17.41 5.74 14.81
CA GLY A 12 17.73 4.33 14.67
C GLY A 12 16.50 3.41 14.69
N ILE A 13 16.71 2.14 14.36
CA ILE A 13 15.65 1.13 14.11
C ILE A 13 14.62 1.05 15.25
N LYS A 14 15.05 1.11 16.52
CA LYS A 14 14.15 1.04 17.68
C LYS A 14 13.25 2.28 17.81
N GLY A 15 13.76 3.47 17.51
CA GLY A 15 12.99 4.72 17.55
C GLY A 15 11.95 4.75 16.43
N VAL A 16 12.39 4.36 15.24
CA VAL A 16 11.56 4.19 14.05
C VAL A 16 10.41 3.20 14.29
N ALA A 17 10.71 1.99 14.77
CA ALA A 17 9.70 0.98 15.05
C ALA A 17 8.66 1.47 16.08
N ARG A 18 9.09 2.25 17.09
CA ARG A 18 8.21 2.84 18.11
C ARG A 18 7.27 3.92 17.55
N LEU A 19 7.70 4.65 16.52
CA LEU A 19 6.84 5.59 15.81
C LEU A 19 5.83 4.83 14.93
N MET A 20 6.32 3.86 14.15
CA MET A 20 5.51 3.09 13.21
C MET A 20 4.38 2.31 13.89
N GLN A 21 4.61 1.72 15.08
CA GLN A 21 3.56 0.98 15.80
C GLN A 21 2.30 1.80 16.11
N TRP A 22 2.41 3.13 16.24
CA TRP A 22 1.26 4.00 16.51
C TRP A 22 0.77 4.67 15.23
N MET A 23 1.68 5.08 14.36
CA MET A 23 1.34 5.78 13.13
C MET A 23 0.60 4.87 12.13
N VAL A 24 1.03 3.60 11.98
CA VAL A 24 0.46 2.66 10.99
C VAL A 24 -1.01 2.33 11.30
N PRO A 25 -1.41 2.00 12.54
CA PRO A 25 -2.82 1.78 12.86
C PRO A 25 -3.67 3.05 12.66
N VAL A 26 -3.15 4.23 13.04
CA VAL A 26 -3.88 5.49 12.89
C VAL A 26 -4.10 5.83 11.41
N MET A 27 -3.08 5.73 10.57
CA MET A 27 -3.22 6.03 9.14
C MET A 27 -4.18 5.04 8.44
N ALA A 28 -4.11 3.75 8.79
CA ALA A 28 -5.01 2.74 8.25
C ALA A 28 -6.46 3.00 8.67
N LEU A 29 -6.68 3.35 9.94
CA LEU A 29 -8.01 3.65 10.46
C LEU A 29 -8.59 4.90 9.80
N LEU A 30 -7.82 5.99 9.68
CA LEU A 30 -8.26 7.20 8.98
C LEU A 30 -8.67 6.90 7.54
N TRP A 31 -7.86 6.14 6.80
CA TRP A 31 -8.15 5.80 5.42
C TRP A 31 -9.37 4.90 5.26
N VAL A 32 -9.45 3.82 6.05
CA VAL A 32 -10.57 2.86 5.99
C VAL A 32 -11.86 3.53 6.45
N SER A 33 -11.84 4.34 7.51
CA SER A 33 -13.02 5.08 7.96
C SER A 33 -13.49 6.06 6.89
N ALA A 34 -12.60 6.81 6.24
CA ALA A 34 -12.97 7.71 5.16
C ALA A 34 -13.59 6.95 3.98
N SER A 35 -12.99 5.83 3.56
CA SER A 35 -13.55 4.97 2.50
C SER A 35 -14.93 4.44 2.86
N LEU A 36 -15.12 3.95 4.09
CA LEU A 36 -16.42 3.47 4.57
C LEU A 36 -17.48 4.57 4.59
N LEU A 37 -17.13 5.80 4.99
CA LEU A 37 -18.04 6.94 4.95
C LEU A 37 -18.45 7.28 3.51
N VAL A 38 -17.49 7.29 2.58
CA VAL A 38 -17.74 7.52 1.15
C VAL A 38 -18.66 6.44 0.57
N CYS A 39 -18.39 5.17 0.89
CA CYS A 39 -19.24 4.03 0.51
C CYS A 39 -20.66 4.14 1.11
N ALA A 40 -20.79 4.63 2.35
CA ALA A 40 -22.09 4.82 2.98
C ALA A 40 -22.89 5.96 2.33
N TRP A 41 -22.23 7.04 1.90
CA TRP A 41 -22.87 8.13 1.15
C TRP A 41 -23.32 7.72 -0.25
N HIS A 42 -22.62 6.77 -0.89
CA HIS A 42 -22.92 6.27 -2.24
C HIS A 42 -23.39 4.81 -2.21
N ALA A 43 -24.13 4.43 -1.18
CA ALA A 43 -24.52 3.04 -0.94
C ALA A 43 -25.41 2.46 -2.05
N ASP A 44 -26.17 3.32 -2.73
CA ASP A 44 -27.01 3.00 -3.88
C ASP A 44 -26.20 2.51 -5.10
N GLN A 45 -24.94 2.94 -5.21
CA GLN A 45 -24.06 2.60 -6.33
C GLN A 45 -23.21 1.35 -6.08
N LEU A 46 -23.11 0.90 -4.82
CA LEU A 46 -22.33 -0.28 -4.44
C LEU A 46 -22.71 -1.56 -5.22
N PRO A 47 -24.00 -1.90 -5.43
CA PRO A 47 -24.36 -3.09 -6.21
C PRO A 47 -23.84 -3.05 -7.65
N ALA A 48 -23.82 -1.87 -8.27
CA ALA A 48 -23.29 -1.68 -9.61
C ALA A 48 -21.77 -1.88 -9.65
N VAL A 49 -21.05 -1.38 -8.64
CA VAL A 49 -19.60 -1.58 -8.49
C VAL A 49 -19.26 -3.06 -8.33
N PHE A 50 -19.95 -3.81 -7.46
CA PHE A 50 -19.71 -5.24 -7.31
C PHE A 50 -20.03 -6.02 -8.59
N THR A 51 -21.10 -5.65 -9.29
CA THR A 51 -21.44 -6.25 -10.58
C THR A 51 -20.36 -5.98 -11.62
N LEU A 52 -19.82 -4.76 -11.65
CA LEU A 52 -18.72 -4.38 -12.53
C LEU A 52 -17.47 -5.21 -12.22
N ILE A 53 -17.07 -5.34 -10.95
CA ILE A 53 -15.91 -6.15 -10.55
C ILE A 53 -16.06 -7.60 -11.04
N VAL A 54 -17.21 -8.24 -10.76
CA VAL A 54 -17.43 -9.64 -11.15
C VAL A 54 -17.48 -9.79 -12.67
N LYS A 55 -18.14 -8.87 -13.39
CA LYS A 55 -18.19 -8.90 -14.86
C LYS A 55 -16.82 -8.66 -15.48
N SER A 56 -16.04 -7.71 -14.98
CA SER A 56 -14.69 -7.46 -15.50
C SER A 56 -13.71 -8.57 -15.14
N ALA A 57 -13.91 -9.27 -14.01
CA ALA A 57 -13.07 -10.39 -13.60
C ALA A 57 -13.42 -11.72 -14.28
N PHE A 58 -14.71 -11.98 -14.54
CA PHE A 58 -15.22 -13.27 -15.01
C PHE A 58 -16.09 -13.19 -16.28
N GLY A 59 -16.07 -12.08 -17.02
CA GLY A 59 -17.02 -11.73 -18.09
C GLY A 59 -17.40 -12.87 -19.05
N TRP A 60 -18.59 -13.45 -18.85
CA TRP A 60 -19.13 -14.55 -19.66
C TRP A 60 -19.69 -14.12 -21.03
N HIS A 61 -19.98 -12.83 -21.25
CA HIS A 61 -20.42 -12.30 -22.56
C HIS A 61 -19.24 -12.02 -23.52
N GLU A 62 -18.04 -11.98 -22.96
CA GLU A 62 -16.78 -11.58 -23.59
C GLU A 62 -15.89 -12.80 -23.94
N ALA A 63 -16.26 -14.00 -23.49
CA ALA A 63 -15.48 -15.22 -23.69
C ALA A 63 -15.41 -15.75 -25.15
N ALA A 64 -16.15 -15.16 -26.10
CA ALA A 64 -16.24 -15.68 -27.47
C ALA A 64 -15.23 -15.10 -28.48
N ALA A 65 -14.50 -14.02 -28.16
CA ALA A 65 -13.61 -13.34 -29.11
C ALA A 65 -12.17 -13.18 -28.57
N GLY A 66 -11.18 -13.76 -29.26
CA GLY A 66 -9.77 -13.88 -28.83
C GLY A 66 -9.00 -12.59 -28.46
N ALA A 67 -9.57 -11.40 -28.68
CA ALA A 67 -9.02 -10.13 -28.18
C ALA A 67 -9.08 -10.01 -26.64
N LEU A 68 -9.93 -10.82 -25.97
CA LEU A 68 -10.22 -10.70 -24.54
C LEU A 68 -9.34 -11.58 -23.65
N GLY A 69 -8.71 -12.62 -24.19
CA GLY A 69 -7.62 -13.32 -23.48
C GLY A 69 -6.47 -12.37 -23.13
N TYR A 70 -6.23 -11.37 -23.98
CA TYR A 70 -5.26 -10.31 -23.74
C TYR A 70 -5.71 -9.32 -22.64
N THR A 71 -6.98 -8.90 -22.62
CA THR A 71 -7.48 -7.96 -21.60
C THR A 71 -7.63 -8.62 -20.23
N LEU A 72 -8.14 -9.86 -20.16
CA LEU A 72 -8.20 -10.63 -18.91
C LEU A 72 -6.80 -10.95 -18.40
N SER A 73 -5.90 -11.39 -19.28
CA SER A 73 -4.49 -11.63 -18.92
C SER A 73 -3.81 -10.34 -18.45
N GLN A 74 -4.08 -9.20 -19.08
CA GLN A 74 -3.59 -7.90 -18.60
C GLN A 74 -4.16 -7.53 -17.24
N ALA A 75 -5.48 -7.68 -17.02
CA ALA A 75 -6.11 -7.35 -15.75
C ALA A 75 -5.55 -8.22 -14.62
N LEU A 76 -5.40 -9.52 -14.85
CA LEU A 76 -4.77 -10.45 -13.92
C LEU A 76 -3.30 -10.12 -13.69
N THR A 77 -2.52 -9.89 -14.75
CA THR A 77 -1.09 -9.59 -14.65
C THR A 77 -0.86 -8.26 -13.92
N ALA A 78 -1.60 -7.21 -14.27
CA ALA A 78 -1.53 -5.92 -13.61
C ALA A 78 -2.00 -6.00 -12.14
N GLY A 79 -3.03 -6.80 -11.87
CA GLY A 79 -3.52 -7.10 -10.53
C GLY A 79 -2.48 -7.83 -9.67
N PHE A 80 -1.87 -8.89 -10.20
CA PHE A 80 -0.80 -9.62 -9.53
C PHE A 80 0.43 -8.75 -9.30
N GLN A 81 0.85 -7.98 -10.31
CA GLN A 81 1.97 -7.06 -10.19
C GLN A 81 1.71 -6.03 -9.09
N ARG A 82 0.56 -5.34 -9.12
CA ARG A 82 0.23 -4.35 -8.09
C ARG A 82 0.04 -4.96 -6.71
N GLY A 83 -0.57 -6.14 -6.62
CA GLY A 83 -0.71 -6.88 -5.36
C GLY A 83 0.65 -7.22 -4.76
N MET A 84 1.56 -7.81 -5.54
CA MET A 84 2.92 -8.13 -5.12
C MET A 84 3.73 -6.90 -4.73
N PHE A 85 3.55 -5.76 -5.40
CA PHE A 85 4.22 -4.50 -5.02
C PHE A 85 3.62 -3.87 -3.76
N SER A 86 2.34 -4.09 -3.46
CA SER A 86 1.69 -3.53 -2.27
C SER A 86 2.06 -4.31 -1.00
N ASN A 87 1.89 -5.63 -1.05
CA ASN A 87 2.04 -6.49 0.13
C ASN A 87 3.42 -7.19 0.20
N GLU A 88 4.28 -6.98 -0.81
CA GLU A 88 5.60 -7.60 -0.94
C GLU A 88 5.59 -9.14 -0.87
N ALA A 89 4.45 -9.77 -1.17
CA ALA A 89 4.31 -11.23 -1.15
C ALA A 89 5.20 -11.86 -2.22
N GLY A 90 6.06 -12.80 -1.79
CA GLY A 90 6.98 -13.50 -2.68
C GLY A 90 8.24 -12.71 -3.08
N LEU A 91 8.42 -11.47 -2.62
CA LEU A 91 9.63 -10.66 -2.89
C LEU A 91 10.81 -10.98 -1.96
N GLY A 92 10.58 -11.69 -0.85
CA GLY A 92 11.63 -12.09 0.09
C GLY A 92 12.20 -10.95 0.95
N SER A 93 11.69 -9.73 0.83
CA SER A 93 12.02 -8.58 1.68
C SER A 93 11.37 -8.66 3.06
N THR A 94 10.11 -9.08 3.14
CA THR A 94 9.33 -9.12 4.39
C THR A 94 9.88 -10.09 5.46
N PRO A 95 10.48 -11.26 5.12
CA PRO A 95 11.18 -12.11 6.10
C PRO A 95 12.38 -11.42 6.77
N ASN A 96 13.00 -10.43 6.13
CA ASN A 96 14.11 -9.67 6.71
C ASN A 96 13.67 -8.89 7.96
N ALA A 97 12.48 -8.26 7.93
CA ALA A 97 11.92 -7.62 9.11
C ALA A 97 11.46 -8.63 10.16
N ALA A 98 10.85 -9.75 9.75
CA ALA A 98 10.40 -10.78 10.70
C ALA A 98 11.58 -11.47 11.42
N ALA A 99 12.74 -11.62 10.77
CA ALA A 99 13.94 -12.15 11.41
C ALA A 99 14.45 -11.25 12.55
N ALA A 100 14.20 -9.94 12.47
CA ALA A 100 14.56 -8.98 13.52
C ALA A 100 13.50 -8.88 14.64
N ALA A 101 12.33 -9.52 14.48
CA ALA A 101 11.23 -9.43 15.41
C ALA A 101 11.26 -10.57 16.45
N ALA A 102 11.18 -10.21 17.73
CA ALA A 102 10.95 -11.19 18.79
C ALA A 102 9.54 -11.75 18.67
N SER A 103 9.41 -13.08 18.53
CA SER A 103 8.13 -13.75 18.42
C SER A 103 7.65 -14.27 19.77
N TRP A 104 6.34 -14.18 20.01
CA TRP A 104 5.70 -14.77 21.18
C TRP A 104 4.44 -15.54 20.74
N PRO A 105 4.37 -16.87 20.93
CA PRO A 105 5.44 -17.76 21.39
C PRO A 105 6.65 -17.79 20.44
N PRO A 106 7.86 -18.11 20.93
CA PRO A 106 9.10 -18.10 20.13
C PRO A 106 9.13 -19.26 19.13
N HIS A 107 8.42 -19.12 18.02
CA HIS A 107 8.29 -20.12 16.97
C HIS A 107 8.23 -19.44 15.59
N PRO A 108 8.82 -19.99 14.51
CA PRO A 108 8.74 -19.37 13.18
C PRO A 108 7.29 -19.22 12.68
N ALA A 109 6.41 -20.16 13.04
CA ALA A 109 5.00 -20.10 12.65
C ALA A 109 4.26 -18.88 13.23
N SER A 110 4.61 -18.40 14.43
CA SER A 110 3.95 -17.21 14.98
C SER A 110 4.31 -15.94 14.21
N GLN A 111 5.56 -15.80 13.73
CA GLN A 111 5.92 -14.71 12.81
C GLN A 111 5.27 -14.85 11.44
N GLY A 112 5.16 -16.08 10.92
CA GLY A 112 4.44 -16.33 9.66
C GLY A 112 2.99 -15.88 9.72
N ILE A 113 2.29 -16.11 10.85
CA ILE A 113 0.92 -15.65 11.05
C ILE A 113 0.85 -14.11 11.09
N VAL A 114 1.78 -13.45 11.78
CA VAL A 114 1.83 -11.98 11.83
C VAL A 114 2.03 -11.39 10.44
N GLN A 115 2.91 -11.97 9.63
CA GLN A 115 3.12 -11.54 8.24
C GLN A 115 1.88 -11.76 7.37
N MET A 116 1.22 -12.91 7.51
CA MET A 116 -0.02 -13.20 6.79
C MET A 116 -1.13 -12.19 7.13
N ILE A 117 -1.25 -11.80 8.41
CA ILE A 117 -2.18 -10.75 8.84
C ILE A 117 -1.80 -9.41 8.20
N GLY A 118 -0.51 -9.08 8.10
CA GLY A 118 -0.03 -7.89 7.40
C GLY A 118 -0.51 -7.84 5.94
N VAL A 119 -0.33 -8.94 5.20
CA VAL A 119 -0.80 -9.06 3.81
C VAL A 119 -2.32 -8.93 3.71
N PHE A 120 -3.06 -9.57 4.63
CA PHE A 120 -4.52 -9.48 4.67
C PHE A 120 -4.98 -8.03 4.89
N VAL A 121 -4.41 -7.33 5.85
CA VAL A 121 -4.75 -5.92 6.13
C VAL A 121 -4.41 -5.04 4.93
N ASP A 122 -3.23 -5.20 4.33
CA ASP A 122 -2.83 -4.38 3.19
C ASP A 122 -3.71 -4.61 1.95
N THR A 123 -3.92 -5.87 1.57
CA THR A 123 -4.60 -6.20 0.30
C THR A 123 -6.13 -6.20 0.44
N ILE A 124 -6.67 -6.85 1.47
CA ILE A 124 -8.12 -7.06 1.59
C ILE A 124 -8.81 -5.87 2.26
N ILE A 125 -8.10 -5.13 3.11
CA ILE A 125 -8.70 -3.97 3.80
C ILE A 125 -8.29 -2.68 3.10
N ILE A 126 -7.00 -2.36 3.05
CA ILE A 126 -6.51 -1.05 2.59
C ILE A 126 -6.65 -0.91 1.07
N CYS A 127 -6.15 -1.87 0.28
CA CYS A 127 -6.25 -1.83 -1.17
C CYS A 127 -7.70 -1.92 -1.65
N THR A 128 -8.54 -2.75 -1.03
CA THR A 128 -9.97 -2.79 -1.35
C THR A 128 -10.66 -1.46 -1.03
N ALA A 129 -10.35 -0.82 0.11
CA ALA A 129 -10.88 0.52 0.42
C ALA A 129 -10.50 1.56 -0.65
N SER A 130 -9.25 1.52 -1.14
CA SER A 130 -8.78 2.37 -2.23
C SER A 130 -9.50 2.05 -3.55
N ALA A 131 -9.66 0.77 -3.89
CA ALA A 131 -10.36 0.34 -5.09
C ALA A 131 -11.83 0.77 -5.08
N MET A 132 -12.51 0.68 -3.95
CA MET A 132 -13.91 1.11 -3.81
C MET A 132 -14.06 2.62 -4.07
N ILE A 133 -13.15 3.45 -3.56
CA ILE A 133 -13.15 4.89 -3.85
C ILE A 133 -13.01 5.14 -5.36
N VAL A 134 -12.06 4.47 -6.03
CA VAL A 134 -11.85 4.65 -7.47
C VAL A 134 -13.04 4.18 -8.29
N LEU A 135 -13.60 3.03 -7.94
CA LEU A 135 -14.71 2.44 -8.69
C LEU A 135 -16.03 3.18 -8.48
N LEU A 136 -16.27 3.72 -7.28
CA LEU A 136 -17.43 4.56 -7.00
C LEU A 136 -17.33 5.92 -7.71
N ALA A 137 -16.13 6.49 -7.84
CA ALA A 137 -15.96 7.76 -8.55
C ALA A 137 -16.27 7.66 -10.05
N GLY A 138 -16.34 6.44 -10.59
CA GLY A 138 -16.61 6.20 -12.00
C GLY A 138 -15.42 6.53 -12.90
N PRO A 139 -15.63 6.55 -14.24
CA PRO A 139 -14.59 6.92 -15.18
C PRO A 139 -14.19 8.38 -14.96
N VAL A 140 -12.96 8.58 -14.51
CA VAL A 140 -12.37 9.91 -14.37
C VAL A 140 -11.65 10.24 -15.67
N ASP A 141 -12.07 11.30 -16.35
CA ASP A 141 -11.45 11.78 -17.61
C ASP A 141 -10.05 12.33 -17.32
N LEU A 142 -9.09 11.41 -17.29
CA LEU A 142 -7.71 11.70 -16.97
C LEU A 142 -6.86 11.69 -18.23
N PRO A 143 -5.93 12.65 -18.39
CA PRO A 143 -4.92 12.59 -19.44
C PRO A 143 -4.21 11.23 -19.41
N ALA A 144 -3.86 10.68 -20.57
CA ALA A 144 -3.31 9.33 -20.73
C ALA A 144 -2.02 9.03 -19.93
N ASN A 145 -1.42 10.03 -19.29
CA ASN A 145 -0.18 9.92 -18.51
C ASN A 145 -0.38 10.20 -17.00
N THR A 146 -1.60 10.03 -16.51
CA THR A 146 -1.92 10.34 -15.10
C THR A 146 -1.36 9.29 -14.16
N THR A 147 -0.69 9.76 -13.09
CA THR A 147 -0.15 8.90 -12.04
C THR A 147 -1.26 8.33 -11.16
N GLY A 148 -1.06 7.12 -10.59
CA GLY A 148 -2.08 6.49 -9.72
C GLY A 148 -2.48 7.35 -8.51
N VAL A 149 -1.58 8.21 -8.03
CA VAL A 149 -1.86 9.18 -6.96
C VAL A 149 -2.89 10.23 -7.38
N GLN A 150 -2.75 10.79 -8.59
CA GLN A 150 -3.68 11.79 -9.12
C GLN A 150 -5.08 11.19 -9.36
N LEU A 151 -5.15 9.93 -9.81
CA LEU A 151 -6.43 9.22 -9.95
C LEU A 151 -7.15 9.10 -8.60
N MET A 152 -6.45 8.69 -7.53
CA MET A 152 -7.05 8.60 -6.19
C MET A 152 -7.53 9.96 -5.68
N GLN A 153 -6.75 11.01 -5.89
CA GLN A 153 -7.10 12.37 -5.47
C GLN A 153 -8.37 12.86 -6.18
N GLN A 154 -8.43 12.69 -7.50
CA GLN A 154 -9.61 13.11 -8.27
C GLN A 154 -10.84 12.26 -7.96
N ALA A 155 -10.67 10.95 -7.75
CA ALA A 155 -11.77 10.08 -7.33
C ALA A 155 -12.39 10.56 -6.00
N LEU A 156 -11.56 10.93 -5.03
CA LEU A 156 -12.01 11.51 -3.76
C LEU A 156 -12.69 12.86 -3.95
N VAL A 157 -12.16 13.74 -4.80
CA VAL A 157 -12.79 15.03 -5.10
C VAL A 157 -14.17 14.84 -5.73
N ASN A 158 -14.31 13.92 -6.69
CA ASN A 158 -15.59 13.64 -7.33
C ASN A 158 -16.65 13.12 -6.34
N LEU A 159 -16.23 12.35 -5.33
CA LEU A 159 -17.14 11.75 -4.35
C LEU A 159 -17.42 12.64 -3.13
N THR A 160 -16.51 13.54 -2.77
CA THR A 160 -16.58 14.27 -1.49
C THR A 160 -16.47 15.79 -1.62
N GLY A 161 -16.05 16.30 -2.78
CA GLY A 161 -15.74 17.71 -3.02
C GLY A 161 -14.27 18.05 -2.76
N ASP A 162 -13.94 19.34 -2.82
CA ASP A 162 -12.56 19.84 -2.88
C ASP A 162 -11.68 19.40 -1.69
N TRP A 163 -12.27 19.23 -0.49
CA TRP A 163 -11.54 18.78 0.70
C TRP A 163 -10.96 17.35 0.56
N GLY A 164 -11.50 16.54 -0.36
CA GLY A 164 -11.04 15.18 -0.63
C GLY A 164 -9.60 15.15 -1.15
N ALA A 165 -9.17 16.16 -1.91
CA ALA A 165 -7.79 16.26 -2.41
C ALA A 165 -6.78 16.46 -1.28
N ASP A 166 -7.08 17.36 -0.34
CA ASP A 166 -6.22 17.66 0.80
C ASP A 166 -6.11 16.44 1.73
N PHE A 167 -7.23 15.77 1.98
CA PHE A 167 -7.26 14.53 2.76
C PHE A 167 -6.43 13.42 2.10
N ALA A 168 -6.62 13.19 0.79
CA ALA A 168 -5.86 12.21 0.03
C ALA A 168 -4.36 12.53 0.07
N ALA A 169 -3.96 13.79 -0.15
CA ALA A 169 -2.57 14.22 -0.10
C ALA A 169 -1.94 13.95 1.27
N PHE A 170 -2.66 14.26 2.35
CA PHE A 170 -2.21 14.00 3.72
C PHE A 170 -1.97 12.51 3.97
N ILE A 171 -2.92 11.64 3.60
CA ILE A 171 -2.79 10.20 3.80
C ILE A 171 -1.68 9.59 2.92
N ILE A 172 -1.56 10.03 1.67
CA ILE A 172 -0.51 9.55 0.75
C ILE A 172 0.88 9.88 1.28
N VAL A 173 1.04 11.06 1.88
CA VAL A 173 2.28 11.44 2.56
C VAL A 173 2.62 10.47 3.70
N LEU A 174 1.64 10.08 4.52
CA LEU A 174 1.84 9.11 5.60
C LEU A 174 2.21 7.72 5.08
N PHE A 175 1.52 7.24 4.04
CA PHE A 175 1.86 5.96 3.38
C PHE A 175 3.27 6.00 2.80
N ALA A 176 3.60 7.01 2.00
CA ALA A 176 4.92 7.16 1.39
C ALA A 176 6.02 7.22 2.45
N PHE A 177 5.80 7.96 3.54
CA PHE A 177 6.72 8.02 4.66
C PHE A 177 6.93 6.64 5.31
N SER A 178 5.84 5.89 5.58
CA SER A 178 5.94 4.54 6.15
C SER A 178 6.72 3.59 5.23
N SER A 179 6.49 3.64 3.91
CA SER A 179 7.19 2.79 2.93
C SER A 179 8.68 3.10 2.86
N ILE A 180 9.08 4.39 2.86
CA ILE A 180 10.50 4.77 2.86
C ILE A 180 11.20 4.24 4.12
N VAL A 181 10.53 4.38 5.26
CA VAL A 181 11.04 3.96 6.56
C VAL A 181 11.25 2.44 6.62
N VAL A 182 10.25 1.65 6.21
CA VAL A 182 10.34 0.18 6.18
C VAL A 182 11.45 -0.27 5.24
N ASN A 183 11.52 0.32 4.04
CA ASN A 183 12.58 0.02 3.09
C ASN A 183 13.97 0.34 3.67
N TYR A 184 14.11 1.43 4.43
CA TYR A 184 15.37 1.78 5.09
C TYR A 184 15.79 0.69 6.08
N ILE A 185 14.87 0.13 6.88
CA ILE A 185 15.15 -0.97 7.80
C ILE A 185 15.66 -2.20 7.04
N TYR A 186 15.03 -2.56 5.91
CA TYR A 186 15.51 -3.67 5.08
C TYR A 186 16.94 -3.46 4.59
N ALA A 187 17.26 -2.24 4.15
CA ALA A 187 18.58 -1.90 3.66
C ALA A 187 19.64 -1.93 4.77
N GLU A 188 19.32 -1.40 5.96
CA GLU A 188 20.24 -1.46 7.11
C GLU A 188 20.52 -2.92 7.52
N ASN A 189 19.49 -3.78 7.56
CA ASN A 189 19.68 -5.20 7.86
C ASN A 189 20.52 -5.92 6.80
N ASN A 190 20.33 -5.63 5.51
CA ASN A 190 21.10 -6.24 4.43
C ASN A 190 22.60 -5.88 4.51
N LEU A 191 22.93 -4.67 4.94
CA LEU A 191 24.32 -4.25 5.14
C LEU A 191 24.98 -4.96 6.31
N ILE A 192 24.22 -5.18 7.40
CA ILE A 192 24.68 -5.96 8.54
C ILE A 192 25.00 -7.40 8.10
N PHE A 193 24.11 -8.01 7.30
CA PHE A 193 24.34 -9.36 6.77
C PHE A 193 25.60 -9.45 5.88
N LEU A 194 25.83 -8.44 5.03
CA LEU A 194 26.99 -8.39 4.15
C LEU A 194 28.30 -7.98 4.86
N HIS A 195 28.29 -7.80 6.19
CA HIS A 195 29.42 -7.29 6.99
C HIS A 195 29.98 -5.96 6.44
N ALA A 196 29.12 -5.17 5.80
CA ALA A 196 29.42 -3.85 5.22
C ALA A 196 28.86 -2.72 6.09
N ASP A 197 28.69 -2.96 7.39
CA ASP A 197 28.01 -2.11 8.37
C ASP A 197 28.89 -0.98 8.94
N ALA A 198 30.05 -0.72 8.32
CA ALA A 198 30.95 0.37 8.65
C ALA A 198 30.18 1.69 8.84
N HIS A 199 30.60 2.51 9.81
CA HIS A 199 29.91 3.75 10.17
C HIS A 199 29.67 4.68 8.96
N LYS A 200 30.60 4.71 8.00
CA LYS A 200 30.45 5.45 6.73
C LYS A 200 29.35 4.88 5.82
N SER A 201 29.21 3.56 5.74
CA SER A 201 28.18 2.88 4.95
C SER A 201 26.78 3.20 5.49
N ARG A 202 26.58 3.06 6.81
CA ARG A 202 25.29 3.43 7.45
C ARG A 202 24.97 4.91 7.29
N TRP A 203 25.96 5.79 7.41
CA TRP A 203 25.74 7.23 7.23
C TRP A 203 25.40 7.60 5.78
N LEU A 204 26.07 6.98 4.81
CA LEU A 204 25.76 7.13 3.38
C LEU A 204 24.33 6.68 3.04
N LEU A 205 23.85 5.57 3.61
CA LEU A 205 22.46 5.16 3.38
C LEU A 205 21.42 6.08 4.00
N ARG A 206 21.72 6.69 5.15
CA ARG A 206 20.81 7.65 5.78
C ARG A 206 20.65 8.92 4.96
N VAL A 207 21.74 9.39 4.34
CA VAL A 207 21.73 10.58 3.49
C VAL A 207 21.18 10.29 2.09
N ALA A 208 21.52 9.14 1.49
CA ALA A 208 21.09 8.81 0.12
C ALA A 208 19.60 8.47 -0.04
N ARG A 209 18.87 8.22 1.07
CA ARG A 209 17.44 7.86 1.07
C ARG A 209 16.50 8.97 1.56
N CYS A 210 17.04 10.16 1.84
CA CYS A 210 16.26 11.35 2.16
C CYS A 210 16.17 12.26 0.94
#